data_AF-A0A8J0SB85-F1
#
_entry.id   AF-A0A8J0SB85-F1
#
_cell.length_a   1.000
_cell.length_b   1.000
_cell.length_c   1.000
_cell.angle_alpha   90.00
_cell.angle_beta   90.00
_cell.angle_gamma   90.00
#
_symmetry.space_group_name_H-M   'P 1'
#
loop_
_entity.id
_entity.type
_entity.pdbx_description
1 polymer ?
#
loop_
_entity_poly.entity_id
_entity_poly.type
_entity_poly.pdbx_seq_one_letter_code
_entity_poly.pdbx_strand_id
1 'polypeptide(L)'
;MVQNNQHHFFALSKSLKYFSWTWVGILTSDDDNGEREHKLLTRYLSSDGICVEFTIKFPKYNIVLSDRLMFGQTIDKSTAKVIVLCGTVDITMAMQLSSLLIELSEKTFVLTSIWASYSDTLELTDDLFHGSLIFVPHFLDPGNMYKLQFKQFAADRHPSKYPEDVFLKKIWTDACRKGSNKRHLPDWLNNCLGKQRLTDLEGFNDTFHPPGVYLAALTMAQGLLINRSKEKHERGYSYKHHLRHYLKRVTLRDTEDQMYYFDENGEFLTQYGITNLFYNHYYSSSMSQTQVGKYTPWAPSDHRLNINTELIRWKSPDNKMPRSQCSESCLPGYRKAPAPSIHTCCYNCIQCSEGEISSKIDSENCFSCSSMEWPNKENTRCIPKKEDFLSYTTDVISIVLSSISVLFLLITFLILGVFIKYCDTPIVRANNRSLSFLLLVSIKLSFLSVFLFLGRPGDITCRLRNITYGIAFSIAVSSLLAKTIMVYIAFKSTKPGSSWGKWMGVKLSRSVVLVFSSIQIIICITWLAISPPFQELDIHTYPGTIIIQCNEGSALGFYSVIGYMGLLAAVSFVLAFLARSLPDSFNEAKYI
;
A
#
# COMPACT_ATOMS: atom_id res chain seq x y z
N MET A 1 -45.13 5.81 8.83
CA MET A 1 -44.80 5.12 7.57
C MET A 1 -43.64 5.77 6.84
N VAL A 2 -42.73 6.44 7.55
CA VAL A 2 -41.53 7.03 6.97
C VAL A 2 -40.38 6.64 7.90
N GLN A 3 -39.27 6.23 7.31
CA GLN A 3 -38.08 5.82 8.04
C GLN A 3 -37.35 7.05 8.60
N ASN A 4 -36.71 6.89 9.75
CA ASN A 4 -35.96 7.94 10.42
C ASN A 4 -34.74 8.38 9.57
N ASN A 5 -34.45 9.68 9.56
CA ASN A 5 -33.32 10.29 8.84
C ASN A 5 -31.96 9.70 9.25
N GLN A 6 -31.85 9.06 10.42
CA GLN A 6 -30.63 8.36 10.85
C GLN A 6 -30.19 7.26 9.87
N HIS A 7 -31.11 6.40 9.44
CA HIS A 7 -30.79 5.33 8.49
C HIS A 7 -30.46 5.89 7.11
N HIS A 8 -31.11 6.99 6.73
CA HIS A 8 -30.83 7.68 5.48
C HIS A 8 -29.39 8.21 5.44
N PHE A 9 -28.95 8.99 6.44
CA PHE A 9 -27.60 9.55 6.47
C PHE A 9 -26.52 8.47 6.68
N PHE A 10 -26.83 7.39 7.38
CA PHE A 10 -25.96 6.22 7.44
C PHE A 10 -25.80 5.58 6.05
N ALA A 11 -26.89 5.34 5.32
CA ALA A 11 -26.83 4.81 3.96
C ALA A 11 -26.04 5.75 3.02
N LEU A 12 -26.27 7.06 3.15
CA LEU A 12 -25.57 8.08 2.39
C LEU A 12 -24.06 8.06 2.67
N SER A 13 -23.63 8.01 3.93
CA SER A 13 -22.20 7.94 4.27
C SER A 13 -21.53 6.68 3.71
N LYS A 14 -22.22 5.53 3.73
CA LYS A 14 -21.72 4.29 3.12
C LYS A 14 -21.59 4.41 1.60
N SER A 15 -22.51 5.07 0.92
CA SER A 15 -22.42 5.29 -0.53
C SER A 15 -21.25 6.22 -0.89
N LEU A 16 -21.04 7.31 -0.15
CA LEU A 16 -19.88 8.19 -0.39
C LEU A 16 -18.56 7.44 -0.18
N LYS A 17 -18.49 6.60 0.87
CA LYS A 17 -17.33 5.74 1.15
C LYS A 17 -17.10 4.70 0.04
N TYR A 18 -18.16 4.13 -0.52
CA TYR A 18 -18.07 3.20 -1.66
C TYR A 18 -17.39 3.85 -2.86
N PHE A 19 -17.70 5.11 -3.17
CA PHE A 19 -17.05 5.89 -4.23
C PHE A 19 -15.67 6.45 -3.85
N SER A 20 -15.15 6.15 -2.65
CA SER A 20 -13.90 6.70 -2.13
C SER A 20 -13.88 8.24 -2.09
N TRP A 21 -15.04 8.86 -1.88
CA TRP A 21 -15.20 10.29 -1.70
C TRP A 21 -15.03 10.66 -0.23
N THR A 22 -13.85 11.14 0.13
CA THR A 22 -13.46 11.47 1.52
C THR A 22 -13.41 12.97 1.79
N TRP A 23 -13.69 13.80 0.77
CA TRP A 23 -13.63 15.25 0.85
C TRP A 23 -14.85 15.86 0.16
N VAL A 24 -15.77 16.44 0.93
CA VAL A 24 -17.07 16.92 0.42
C VAL A 24 -17.42 18.33 0.91
N GLY A 25 -18.24 19.03 0.14
CA GLY A 25 -18.95 20.23 0.59
C GLY A 25 -20.35 19.89 1.09
N ILE A 26 -20.91 20.72 1.97
CA ILE A 26 -22.31 20.62 2.40
C ILE A 26 -23.04 21.93 2.10
N LEU A 27 -24.21 21.82 1.48
CA LEU A 27 -25.17 22.92 1.32
C LEU A 27 -26.44 22.55 2.11
N THR A 28 -26.89 23.43 2.99
CA THR A 28 -28.07 23.18 3.84
C THR A 28 -28.93 24.43 4.02
N SER A 29 -30.21 24.28 4.35
CA SER A 29 -31.06 25.40 4.79
C SER A 29 -30.60 25.95 6.15
N ASP A 30 -30.77 27.25 6.37
CA ASP A 30 -30.53 27.94 7.64
C ASP A 30 -31.81 27.95 8.50
N ASP A 31 -32.20 26.75 8.95
CA ASP A 31 -33.32 26.54 9.86
C ASP A 31 -33.11 25.31 10.76
N ASP A 32 -34.04 25.09 11.69
CA ASP A 32 -33.95 23.99 12.66
C ASP A 32 -33.82 22.61 12.00
N ASN A 33 -34.42 22.43 10.81
CA ASN A 33 -34.31 21.17 10.09
C ASN A 33 -32.92 21.02 9.46
N GLY A 34 -32.43 22.07 8.79
CA GLY A 34 -31.08 22.10 8.25
C GLY A 34 -30.00 21.88 9.30
N GLU A 35 -30.09 22.51 10.46
CA GLU A 35 -29.14 22.30 11.56
C GLU A 35 -29.18 20.86 12.09
N ARG A 36 -30.38 20.29 12.28
CA ARG A 36 -30.55 18.91 12.74
C ARG A 36 -29.95 17.91 11.76
N GLU A 37 -30.22 18.09 10.47
CA GLU A 37 -29.72 17.21 9.42
C GLU A 37 -28.22 17.36 9.20
N HIS A 38 -27.71 18.58 9.19
CA HIS A 38 -26.27 18.85 9.11
C HIS A 38 -25.51 18.13 10.22
N LYS A 39 -25.93 18.30 11.48
CA LYS A 39 -25.29 17.66 12.63
C LYS A 39 -25.29 16.12 12.52
N LEU A 40 -26.40 15.56 12.04
CA LEU A 40 -26.54 14.12 11.87
C LEU A 40 -25.68 13.59 10.72
N LEU A 41 -25.69 14.28 9.59
CA LEU A 41 -24.88 13.98 8.41
C LEU A 41 -23.39 14.03 8.77
N THR A 42 -22.90 15.15 9.32
CA THR A 42 -21.48 15.31 9.68
C THR A 42 -21.03 14.23 10.64
N ARG A 43 -21.86 13.83 11.61
CA ARG A 43 -21.54 12.71 12.51
C ARG A 43 -21.28 11.40 11.76
N TYR A 44 -22.14 11.04 10.81
CA TYR A 44 -21.96 9.81 10.03
C TYR A 44 -20.78 9.92 9.05
N LEU A 45 -20.60 11.07 8.40
CA LEU A 45 -19.43 11.33 7.55
C LEU A 45 -18.12 11.16 8.33
N SER A 46 -18.00 11.78 9.50
CA SER A 46 -16.81 11.65 10.34
C SER A 46 -16.58 10.21 10.80
N SER A 47 -17.64 9.47 11.14
CA SER A 47 -17.52 8.04 11.52
C SER A 47 -17.01 7.14 10.40
N ASP A 48 -17.18 7.57 9.15
CA ASP A 48 -16.71 6.86 7.96
C ASP A 48 -15.40 7.40 7.39
N GLY A 49 -14.77 8.39 8.05
CA GLY A 49 -13.52 8.99 7.62
C GLY A 49 -13.68 9.99 6.47
N ILE A 50 -14.85 10.63 6.35
CA ILE A 50 -15.16 11.64 5.34
C ILE A 50 -15.13 13.02 6.01
N CYS A 51 -14.36 13.94 5.44
CA CYS A 51 -14.21 15.29 5.92
C CYS A 51 -15.04 16.28 5.10
N VAL A 52 -15.51 17.31 5.78
CA VAL A 52 -16.27 18.40 5.20
C VAL A 52 -15.35 19.60 5.04
N GLU A 53 -15.11 20.04 3.81
CA GLU A 53 -14.26 21.20 3.49
C GLU A 53 -14.95 22.51 3.85
N PHE A 54 -16.22 22.63 3.45
CA PHE A 54 -17.03 23.81 3.69
C PHE A 54 -18.48 23.42 3.95
N THR A 55 -19.18 24.29 4.68
CA THR A 55 -20.64 24.23 4.83
C THR A 55 -21.20 25.61 4.52
N ILE A 56 -22.17 25.68 3.62
CA ILE A 56 -22.94 26.91 3.35
C ILE A 56 -24.37 26.68 3.84
N LYS A 57 -24.86 27.67 4.61
CA LYS A 57 -26.23 27.70 5.10
C LYS A 57 -27.04 28.73 4.33
N PHE A 58 -28.12 28.28 3.72
CA PHE A 58 -28.98 29.07 2.85
C PHE A 58 -30.11 29.72 3.65
N PRO A 59 -30.15 31.06 3.75
CA PRO A 59 -31.16 31.75 4.55
C PRO A 59 -32.56 31.55 3.98
N LYS A 60 -33.59 31.61 4.83
CA LYS A 60 -35.00 31.54 4.41
C LYS A 60 -35.47 32.73 3.55
N TYR A 61 -34.70 33.80 3.51
CA TYR A 61 -34.98 34.99 2.72
C TYR A 61 -34.06 35.06 1.51
N ASN A 62 -34.36 35.94 0.54
CA ASN A 62 -33.49 36.13 -0.60
C ASN A 62 -32.07 36.51 -0.15
N ILE A 63 -31.08 35.81 -0.72
CA ILE A 63 -29.67 36.07 -0.50
C ILE A 63 -29.34 37.52 -0.84
N VAL A 64 -28.64 38.20 0.08
CA VAL A 64 -28.06 39.52 -0.20
C VAL A 64 -26.86 39.33 -1.12
N LEU A 65 -26.58 40.30 -2.01
CA LEU A 65 -25.46 40.21 -2.96
C LEU A 65 -24.11 39.87 -2.29
N SER A 66 -23.88 40.34 -1.07
CA SER A 66 -22.69 40.02 -0.27
C SER A 66 -22.57 38.53 0.03
N ASP A 67 -23.67 37.88 0.42
CA ASP A 67 -23.69 36.46 0.78
C ASP A 67 -23.53 35.61 -0.49
N ARG A 68 -24.17 36.00 -1.60
CA ARG A 68 -23.98 35.36 -2.92
C ARG A 68 -22.50 35.34 -3.32
N LEU A 69 -21.83 36.49 -3.20
CA LEU A 69 -20.42 36.61 -3.54
C LEU A 69 -19.53 35.78 -2.61
N MET A 70 -19.82 35.77 -1.30
CA MET A 70 -19.09 34.95 -0.33
C MET A 70 -19.24 33.45 -0.62
N PHE A 71 -20.46 32.99 -0.88
CA PHE A 71 -20.76 31.60 -1.20
C PHE A 71 -20.07 31.17 -2.49
N GLY A 72 -20.16 31.98 -3.56
CA GLY A 72 -19.45 31.73 -4.81
C GLY A 72 -17.94 31.61 -4.61
N GLN A 73 -17.32 32.57 -3.91
CA GLN A 73 -15.89 32.51 -3.61
C GLN A 73 -15.47 31.28 -2.80
N THR A 74 -16.33 30.81 -1.90
CA THR A 74 -16.07 29.60 -1.10
C THR A 74 -16.11 28.35 -1.98
N ILE A 75 -17.08 28.26 -2.90
CA ILE A 75 -17.26 27.14 -3.83
C ILE A 75 -16.13 27.11 -4.88
N ASP A 76 -15.71 28.27 -5.39
CA ASP A 76 -14.64 28.39 -6.38
C ASP A 76 -13.27 28.00 -5.82
N LYS A 77 -12.99 28.40 -4.57
CA LYS A 77 -11.74 28.03 -3.88
C LYS A 77 -11.73 26.57 -3.41
N SER A 78 -12.89 25.94 -3.33
CA SER A 78 -13.04 24.58 -2.83
C SER A 78 -12.48 23.54 -3.81
N THR A 79 -11.71 22.61 -3.25
CA THR A 79 -11.16 21.45 -3.95
C THR A 79 -12.16 20.29 -4.04
N ALA A 80 -13.17 20.25 -3.17
CA ALA A 80 -14.26 19.27 -3.21
C ALA A 80 -15.03 19.34 -4.54
N LYS A 81 -15.18 18.18 -5.18
CA LYS A 81 -15.98 18.01 -6.41
C LYS A 81 -17.38 17.49 -6.13
N VAL A 82 -17.59 16.93 -4.93
CA VAL A 82 -18.87 16.36 -4.50
C VAL A 82 -19.48 17.24 -3.41
N ILE A 83 -20.76 17.54 -3.56
CA ILE A 83 -21.54 18.35 -2.62
C ILE A 83 -22.76 17.55 -2.15
N VAL A 84 -22.98 17.48 -0.83
CA VAL A 84 -24.18 16.89 -0.24
C VAL A 84 -25.19 17.99 0.07
N LEU A 85 -26.43 17.81 -0.39
CA LEU A 85 -27.54 18.73 -0.17
C LEU A 85 -28.50 18.18 0.88
N CYS A 86 -28.63 18.87 2.02
CA CYS A 86 -29.56 18.50 3.09
C CYS A 86 -30.38 19.70 3.58
N GLY A 87 -31.29 19.47 4.52
CA GLY A 87 -32.16 20.49 5.08
C GLY A 87 -33.51 20.62 4.38
N THR A 88 -34.19 21.73 4.64
CA THR A 88 -35.52 22.05 4.11
C THR A 88 -35.43 22.39 2.62
N VAL A 89 -36.19 21.65 1.80
CA VAL A 89 -36.31 21.89 0.37
C VAL A 89 -37.51 22.81 0.12
N ASP A 90 -37.25 23.97 -0.48
CA ASP A 90 -38.29 24.89 -0.93
C ASP A 90 -37.85 25.68 -2.18
N ILE A 91 -38.75 26.52 -2.69
CA ILE A 91 -38.49 27.37 -3.86
C ILE A 91 -37.36 28.37 -3.60
N THR A 92 -37.18 28.83 -2.35
CA THR A 92 -36.12 29.79 -2.02
C THR A 92 -34.75 29.13 -2.12
N MET A 93 -34.59 27.91 -1.62
CA MET A 93 -33.37 27.12 -1.76
C MET A 93 -33.05 26.86 -3.23
N ALA A 94 -34.05 26.52 -4.05
CA ALA A 94 -33.86 26.37 -5.50
C ALA A 94 -33.37 27.67 -6.16
N MET A 95 -34.02 28.81 -5.89
CA MET A 95 -33.57 30.10 -6.44
C MET A 95 -32.14 30.45 -6.04
N GLN A 96 -31.74 30.13 -4.81
CA GLN A 96 -30.38 30.36 -4.33
C GLN A 96 -29.36 29.45 -5.02
N LEU A 97 -29.68 28.18 -5.24
CA LEU A 97 -28.86 27.27 -6.05
C LEU A 97 -28.72 27.77 -7.48
N SER A 98 -29.82 28.18 -8.13
CA SER A 98 -29.79 28.74 -9.48
C SER A 98 -28.99 30.05 -9.56
N SER A 99 -28.93 30.84 -8.49
CA SER A 99 -28.10 32.05 -8.44
C SER A 99 -26.58 31.78 -8.41
N LEU A 100 -26.20 30.54 -8.07
CA LEU A 100 -24.83 30.02 -8.01
C LEU A 100 -24.58 28.99 -9.13
N LEU A 101 -25.36 29.04 -10.22
CA LEU A 101 -25.32 28.07 -11.31
C LEU A 101 -23.91 27.88 -11.88
N ILE A 102 -23.17 28.97 -12.06
CA ILE A 102 -21.84 28.97 -12.68
C ILE A 102 -20.83 28.29 -11.75
N GLU A 103 -20.81 28.67 -10.48
CA GLU A 103 -19.87 28.16 -9.49
C GLU A 103 -20.14 26.67 -9.16
N LEU A 104 -21.40 26.24 -9.28
CA LEU A 104 -21.84 24.88 -9.02
C LEU A 104 -21.88 23.97 -10.26
N SER A 105 -21.69 24.51 -11.46
CA SER A 105 -21.89 23.76 -12.71
C SER A 105 -20.95 22.56 -12.85
N GLU A 106 -19.76 22.59 -12.26
CA GLU A 106 -18.79 21.48 -12.36
C GLU A 106 -18.89 20.49 -11.19
N LYS A 107 -19.77 20.74 -10.21
CA LYS A 107 -19.88 19.93 -9.00
C LYS A 107 -20.90 18.80 -9.22
N THR A 108 -20.62 17.64 -8.61
CA THR A 108 -21.54 16.51 -8.57
C THR A 108 -22.30 16.52 -7.25
N PHE A 109 -23.62 16.38 -7.32
CA PHE A 109 -24.46 16.46 -6.13
C PHE A 109 -24.86 15.07 -5.62
N VAL A 110 -25.02 14.99 -4.30
CA VAL A 110 -25.69 13.88 -3.62
C VAL A 110 -26.89 14.45 -2.88
N LEU A 111 -28.06 14.19 -3.44
CA LEU A 111 -29.34 14.69 -2.97
C LEU A 111 -29.94 13.72 -1.95
N THR A 112 -30.41 14.27 -0.83
CA THR A 112 -31.15 13.50 0.19
C THR A 112 -32.53 13.08 -0.31
N SER A 113 -33.17 12.14 0.40
CA SER A 113 -34.50 11.63 0.07
C SER A 113 -35.61 12.67 0.01
N ILE A 114 -35.42 13.83 0.63
CA ILE A 114 -36.42 14.90 0.65
C ILE A 114 -36.58 15.48 -0.75
N TRP A 115 -35.48 15.68 -1.49
CA TRP A 115 -35.51 16.23 -2.85
C TRP A 115 -36.38 15.42 -3.82
N ALA A 116 -36.46 14.10 -3.62
CA ALA A 116 -37.28 13.23 -4.45
C ALA A 116 -38.79 13.48 -4.28
N SER A 117 -39.20 14.13 -3.18
CA SER A 117 -40.59 14.47 -2.90
C SER A 117 -41.00 15.85 -3.45
N TYR A 118 -40.05 16.65 -3.94
CA TYR A 118 -40.27 18.01 -4.44
C TYR A 118 -39.89 18.12 -5.92
N SER A 119 -40.65 17.44 -6.79
CA SER A 119 -40.42 17.41 -8.24
C SER A 119 -40.34 18.81 -8.86
N ASP A 120 -41.26 19.70 -8.49
CA ASP A 120 -41.30 21.08 -9.00
C ASP A 120 -40.01 21.86 -8.66
N THR A 121 -39.42 21.61 -7.49
CA THR A 121 -38.18 22.25 -7.05
C THR A 121 -36.96 21.64 -7.74
N LEU A 122 -36.97 20.33 -7.96
CA LEU A 122 -35.96 19.61 -8.73
C LEU A 122 -35.90 20.11 -10.18
N GLU A 123 -37.06 20.36 -10.80
CA GLU A 123 -37.17 20.90 -12.17
C GLU A 123 -36.62 22.33 -12.29
N LEU A 124 -36.75 23.17 -11.27
CA LEU A 124 -36.19 24.54 -11.27
C LEU A 124 -34.66 24.59 -11.23
N THR A 125 -34.01 23.47 -10.89
CA THR A 125 -32.57 23.35 -10.65
C THR A 125 -31.96 22.16 -11.40
N ASP A 126 -32.66 21.67 -12.41
CA ASP A 126 -32.33 20.47 -13.15
C ASP A 126 -30.95 20.58 -13.85
N ASP A 127 -30.63 21.75 -14.38
CA ASP A 127 -29.32 22.06 -15.00
C ASP A 127 -28.12 21.74 -14.07
N LEU A 128 -28.28 21.88 -12.76
CA LEU A 128 -27.23 21.59 -11.78
C LEU A 128 -27.04 20.10 -11.54
N PHE A 129 -28.15 19.36 -11.51
CA PHE A 129 -28.18 17.98 -11.05
C PHE A 129 -27.87 16.95 -12.14
N HIS A 130 -27.54 17.41 -13.35
CA HIS A 130 -26.98 16.53 -14.36
C HIS A 130 -25.73 15.77 -13.86
N GLY A 131 -25.75 14.45 -13.98
CA GLY A 131 -24.68 13.56 -13.54
C GLY A 131 -24.61 13.36 -12.02
N SER A 132 -25.67 13.73 -11.29
CA SER A 132 -25.74 13.65 -9.83
C SER A 132 -26.51 12.41 -9.35
N LEU A 133 -26.46 12.16 -8.04
CA LEU A 133 -27.15 11.04 -7.40
C LEU A 133 -28.24 11.56 -6.46
N ILE A 134 -29.40 10.92 -6.47
CA ILE A 134 -30.49 11.17 -5.52
C ILE A 134 -30.86 9.88 -4.82
N PHE A 135 -31.03 9.96 -3.50
CA PHE A 135 -31.59 8.87 -2.72
C PHE A 135 -33.10 8.95 -2.78
N VAL A 136 -33.76 7.82 -3.00
CA VAL A 136 -35.22 7.75 -3.05
C VAL A 136 -35.67 6.68 -2.05
N PRO A 137 -36.53 7.01 -1.08
CA PRO A 137 -37.06 6.00 -0.17
C PRO A 137 -37.95 5.04 -0.96
N HIS A 138 -37.72 3.74 -0.79
CA HIS A 138 -38.58 2.74 -1.39
C HIS A 138 -39.88 2.68 -0.59
N PHE A 139 -40.96 3.21 -1.17
CA PHE A 139 -42.29 3.05 -0.63
C PHE A 139 -42.84 1.67 -1.02
N LEU A 140 -43.42 0.98 -0.04
CA LEU A 140 -44.17 -0.25 -0.29
C LEU A 140 -45.25 0.04 -1.33
N ASP A 141 -45.24 -0.68 -2.46
CA ASP A 141 -46.29 -0.54 -3.48
C ASP A 141 -47.54 -1.29 -2.98
N PRO A 142 -48.64 -0.59 -2.65
CA PRO A 142 -49.90 -1.23 -2.28
C PRO A 142 -50.56 -1.94 -3.48
N GLY A 143 -49.95 -1.87 -4.66
CA GLY A 143 -50.30 -2.60 -5.87
C GLY A 143 -51.23 -1.86 -6.82
N ASN A 144 -51.37 -2.44 -8.02
CA ASN A 144 -52.21 -1.88 -9.10
C ASN A 144 -53.67 -1.71 -8.69
N MET A 145 -54.17 -2.57 -7.79
CA MET A 145 -55.55 -2.48 -7.29
C MET A 145 -55.79 -1.17 -6.52
N TYR A 146 -54.87 -0.79 -5.61
CA TYR A 146 -54.96 0.48 -4.91
C TYR A 146 -54.84 1.66 -5.89
N LYS A 147 -53.84 1.62 -6.78
CA LYS A 147 -53.63 2.69 -7.78
C LYS A 147 -54.88 2.90 -8.64
N LEU A 148 -55.55 1.81 -9.03
CA LEU A 148 -56.78 1.87 -9.81
C LEU A 148 -57.96 2.41 -8.99
N GLN A 149 -58.18 1.91 -7.76
CA GLN A 149 -59.26 2.35 -6.88
C GLN A 149 -59.11 3.83 -6.51
N PHE A 150 -57.89 4.26 -6.21
CA PHE A 150 -57.60 5.65 -5.90
C PHE A 150 -57.80 6.55 -7.13
N LYS A 151 -57.34 6.11 -8.31
CA LYS A 151 -57.57 6.84 -9.57
C LYS A 151 -59.05 6.99 -9.88
N GLN A 152 -59.86 5.96 -9.62
CA GLN A 152 -61.33 6.03 -9.74
C GLN A 152 -61.94 7.00 -8.72
N PHE A 153 -61.51 6.91 -7.45
CA PHE A 153 -61.95 7.81 -6.40
C PHE A 153 -61.67 9.27 -6.75
N ALA A 154 -60.45 9.58 -7.21
CA ALA A 154 -60.06 10.93 -7.58
C ALA A 154 -60.74 11.43 -8.86
N ALA A 155 -60.97 10.56 -9.85
CA ALA A 155 -61.70 10.90 -11.06
C ALA A 155 -63.16 11.34 -10.79
N ASP A 156 -63.76 10.84 -9.70
CA ASP A 156 -65.12 11.18 -9.26
C ASP A 156 -65.18 12.46 -8.38
N ARG A 157 -64.03 13.01 -7.96
CA ARG A 157 -63.97 14.24 -7.16
C ARG A 157 -64.00 15.47 -8.07
N HIS A 158 -65.15 16.16 -8.06
CA HIS A 158 -65.34 17.40 -8.79
C HIS A 158 -66.04 18.47 -7.92
N PRO A 159 -65.68 19.76 -8.01
CA PRO A 159 -66.31 20.82 -7.21
C PRO A 159 -67.83 20.92 -7.34
N SER A 160 -68.41 20.50 -8.47
CA SER A 160 -69.88 20.48 -8.64
C SER A 160 -70.58 19.42 -7.78
N LYS A 161 -69.89 18.32 -7.45
CA LYS A 161 -70.42 17.24 -6.60
C LYS A 161 -70.18 17.51 -5.11
N TYR A 162 -69.15 18.29 -4.80
CA TYR A 162 -68.76 18.66 -3.44
C TYR A 162 -68.57 20.18 -3.33
N PRO A 163 -69.65 20.97 -3.44
CA PRO A 163 -69.57 22.44 -3.48
C PRO A 163 -69.05 23.06 -2.18
N GLU A 164 -69.22 22.36 -1.05
CA GLU A 164 -68.75 22.78 0.27
C GLU A 164 -67.24 22.58 0.48
N ASP A 165 -66.58 21.80 -0.38
CA ASP A 165 -65.13 21.56 -0.27
C ASP A 165 -64.34 22.72 -0.91
N VAL A 166 -64.06 23.72 -0.08
CA VAL A 166 -63.31 24.92 -0.45
C VAL A 166 -61.90 24.58 -0.97
N PHE A 167 -61.27 23.53 -0.46
CA PHE A 167 -59.93 23.11 -0.89
C PHE A 167 -59.97 22.45 -2.26
N LEU A 168 -60.94 21.57 -2.50
CA LEU A 168 -61.16 20.96 -3.82
C LEU A 168 -61.42 22.04 -4.88
N LYS A 169 -62.24 23.05 -4.55
CA LYS A 169 -62.47 24.19 -5.44
C LYS A 169 -61.17 24.93 -5.77
N LYS A 170 -60.32 25.18 -4.77
CA LYS A 170 -59.03 25.88 -4.95
C LYS A 170 -58.04 25.06 -5.79
N ILE A 171 -57.86 23.77 -5.49
CA ILE A 171 -57.03 22.85 -6.27
C ILE A 171 -57.49 22.85 -7.73
N TRP A 172 -58.80 22.82 -7.96
CA TRP A 172 -59.38 22.85 -9.29
C TRP A 172 -59.10 24.14 -10.05
N THR A 173 -59.23 25.29 -9.37
CA THR A 173 -58.91 26.60 -9.95
C THR A 173 -57.43 26.71 -10.31
N ASP A 174 -56.53 26.28 -9.43
CA ASP A 174 -55.08 26.33 -9.67
C ASP A 174 -54.65 25.40 -10.80
N ALA A 175 -55.23 24.20 -10.86
CA ALA A 175 -54.92 23.21 -11.86
C ALA A 175 -55.43 23.60 -13.27
N CYS A 176 -56.64 24.16 -13.32
CA CYS A 176 -57.21 24.73 -14.54
C CYS A 176 -56.36 25.88 -15.09
N ARG A 177 -55.75 26.70 -14.21
CA ARG A 177 -54.83 27.78 -14.61
C ARG A 177 -53.49 27.28 -15.17
N LYS A 178 -52.98 26.14 -14.70
CA LYS A 178 -51.72 25.54 -15.21
C LYS A 178 -51.91 24.82 -16.56
N GLY A 179 -53.08 24.23 -16.81
CA GLY A 179 -53.38 23.50 -18.05
C GLY A 179 -53.48 24.36 -19.32
N SER A 180 -53.58 25.68 -19.22
CA SER A 180 -53.74 26.59 -20.37
C SER A 180 -52.42 27.01 -21.05
N ASN A 181 -51.26 26.58 -20.57
CA ASN A 181 -49.95 27.09 -21.00
C ASN A 181 -49.26 26.32 -22.14
N LYS A 182 -49.98 25.53 -22.95
CA LYS A 182 -49.45 25.09 -24.24
C LYS A 182 -49.69 26.17 -25.30
N ARG A 183 -48.58 26.73 -25.79
CA ARG A 183 -48.47 27.82 -26.78
C ARG A 183 -49.33 27.55 -28.02
N HIS A 184 -50.56 28.03 -28.06
CA HIS A 184 -51.24 28.57 -29.25
C HIS A 184 -52.54 29.27 -28.85
N LEU A 185 -52.54 30.58 -29.10
CA LEU A 185 -53.64 31.55 -29.18
C LEU A 185 -54.32 32.08 -27.89
N PRO A 186 -54.71 33.38 -27.92
CA PRO A 186 -55.26 34.14 -26.80
C PRO A 186 -56.78 33.96 -26.68
N ASP A 187 -57.32 34.40 -25.54
CA ASP A 187 -58.67 34.17 -25.02
C ASP A 187 -58.89 32.75 -24.53
N TRP A 188 -58.77 32.55 -23.21
CA TRP A 188 -59.72 31.86 -22.32
C TRP A 188 -59.25 32.05 -20.88
N LEU A 189 -59.31 33.30 -20.39
CA LEU A 189 -59.07 33.58 -18.98
C LEU A 189 -60.21 33.09 -18.06
N ASN A 190 -61.32 32.53 -18.60
CA ASN A 190 -62.55 32.42 -17.80
C ASN A 190 -63.30 31.09 -17.74
N ASN A 191 -63.04 30.05 -18.54
CA ASN A 191 -63.93 28.87 -18.49
C ASN A 191 -63.19 27.54 -18.40
N CYS A 192 -62.96 27.07 -17.16
CA CYS A 192 -62.87 25.63 -16.90
C CYS A 192 -64.22 25.02 -17.34
N LEU A 193 -64.24 24.27 -18.44
CA LEU A 193 -65.46 23.69 -19.04
C LEU A 193 -66.19 22.68 -18.14
N GLY A 194 -65.72 22.43 -16.91
CA GLY A 194 -66.32 21.50 -15.94
C GLY A 194 -66.24 20.03 -16.37
N LYS A 195 -65.46 19.72 -17.42
CA LYS A 195 -65.31 18.37 -18.00
C LYS A 195 -63.97 17.71 -17.67
N GLN A 196 -63.00 18.47 -17.17
CA GLN A 196 -61.70 17.94 -16.77
C GLN A 196 -61.88 17.04 -15.53
N ARG A 197 -60.97 16.09 -15.33
CA ARG A 197 -60.86 15.28 -14.10
C ARG A 197 -59.53 15.59 -13.40
N LEU A 198 -59.47 15.38 -12.08
CA LEU A 198 -58.20 15.53 -11.34
C LEU A 198 -57.11 14.62 -11.92
N THR A 199 -57.50 13.46 -12.43
CA THR A 199 -56.62 12.50 -13.10
C THR A 199 -56.02 12.99 -14.41
N ASP A 200 -56.55 14.08 -14.98
CA ASP A 200 -56.09 14.64 -16.25
C ASP A 200 -54.97 15.68 -16.03
N LEU A 201 -54.65 15.98 -14.77
CA LEU A 201 -53.59 16.91 -14.41
C LEU A 201 -52.22 16.26 -14.59
N GLU A 202 -51.32 17.00 -15.23
CA GLU A 202 -49.91 16.64 -15.34
C GLU A 202 -49.30 16.56 -13.92
N GLY A 203 -48.63 15.46 -13.60
CA GLY A 203 -48.11 15.18 -12.24
C GLY A 203 -49.13 14.57 -11.26
N PHE A 204 -50.39 14.31 -11.66
CA PHE A 204 -51.40 13.71 -10.75
C PHE A 204 -50.92 12.39 -10.10
N ASN A 205 -50.27 11.52 -10.88
CA ASN A 205 -49.79 10.23 -10.38
C ASN A 205 -48.48 10.31 -9.57
N ASP A 206 -47.66 11.34 -9.80
CA ASP A 206 -46.28 11.39 -9.29
C ASP A 206 -46.11 12.38 -8.12
N THR A 207 -46.90 13.46 -8.08
CA THR A 207 -46.69 14.59 -7.16
C THR A 207 -47.64 14.60 -5.94
N PHE A 208 -48.83 13.97 -6.03
CA PHE A 208 -49.89 14.21 -5.04
C PHE A 208 -50.21 13.04 -4.10
N HIS A 209 -49.62 11.85 -4.31
CA HIS A 209 -50.08 10.63 -3.63
C HIS A 209 -48.93 9.75 -3.11
N PRO A 210 -48.14 10.21 -2.12
CA PRO A 210 -47.19 9.32 -1.47
C PRO A 210 -47.95 8.12 -0.86
N PRO A 211 -47.64 6.87 -1.26
CA PRO A 211 -48.29 5.67 -0.74
C PRO A 211 -48.29 5.60 0.80
N GLY A 212 -47.32 6.28 1.43
CA GLY A 212 -47.18 6.37 2.88
C GLY A 212 -48.44 6.86 3.62
N VAL A 213 -49.24 7.76 3.05
CA VAL A 213 -50.48 8.24 3.70
C VAL A 213 -51.53 7.14 3.73
N TYR A 214 -51.74 6.46 2.61
CA TYR A 214 -52.63 5.31 2.53
C TYR A 214 -52.19 4.19 3.46
N LEU A 215 -50.90 3.84 3.43
CA LEU A 215 -50.34 2.82 4.30
C LEU A 215 -50.53 3.18 5.78
N ALA A 216 -50.37 4.46 6.15
CA ALA A 216 -50.59 4.90 7.52
C ALA A 216 -52.06 4.71 7.94
N ALA A 217 -53.00 5.07 7.08
CA ALA A 217 -54.43 4.85 7.33
C ALA A 217 -54.76 3.35 7.43
N LEU A 218 -54.23 2.54 6.52
CA LEU A 218 -54.41 1.08 6.51
C LEU A 218 -53.88 0.44 7.79
N THR A 219 -52.70 0.84 8.24
CA THR A 219 -52.11 0.35 9.49
C THR A 219 -52.89 0.77 10.72
N MET A 220 -53.42 2.00 10.75
CA MET A 220 -54.33 2.40 11.82
C MET A 220 -55.60 1.54 11.82
N ALA A 221 -56.20 1.30 10.66
CA ALA A 221 -57.39 0.46 10.53
C ALA A 221 -57.14 -0.99 10.98
N GLN A 222 -56.03 -1.59 10.53
CA GLN A 222 -55.62 -2.94 10.95
C GLN A 222 -55.31 -3.01 12.46
N GLY A 223 -54.60 -2.01 13.00
CA GLY A 223 -54.33 -1.92 14.43
C GLY A 223 -55.61 -1.88 15.28
N LEU A 224 -56.62 -1.12 14.83
CA LEU A 224 -57.94 -1.05 15.48
C LEU A 224 -58.72 -2.37 15.37
N LEU A 225 -58.64 -3.06 14.23
CA LEU A 225 -59.27 -4.38 14.06
C LEU A 225 -58.63 -5.43 14.98
N ILE A 226 -57.30 -5.44 15.10
CA ILE A 226 -56.58 -6.31 16.04
C ILE A 226 -57.00 -5.99 17.47
N ASN A 227 -57.13 -4.71 17.83
CA ASN A 227 -57.61 -4.30 19.15
C ASN A 227 -59.03 -4.83 19.43
N ARG A 228 -59.98 -4.60 18.51
CA ARG A 228 -61.39 -5.02 18.66
C ARG A 228 -61.57 -6.53 18.74
N SER A 229 -60.77 -7.30 18.01
CA SER A 229 -60.82 -8.78 18.07
C SER A 229 -60.38 -9.35 19.42
N LYS A 230 -59.57 -8.59 20.20
CA LYS A 230 -59.02 -9.01 21.49
C LYS A 230 -59.67 -8.35 22.70
N GLU A 231 -60.37 -7.22 22.52
CA GLU A 231 -61.12 -6.50 23.57
C GLU A 231 -62.41 -7.22 24.06
N LYS A 232 -62.69 -8.45 23.62
CA LYS A 232 -63.85 -9.21 24.13
C LYS A 232 -63.77 -9.57 25.62
N HIS A 233 -62.64 -9.36 26.32
CA HIS A 233 -62.49 -9.86 27.70
C HIS A 233 -62.09 -8.91 28.83
N GLU A 234 -61.62 -7.66 28.63
CA GLU A 234 -61.22 -6.85 29.79
C GLU A 234 -61.55 -5.35 29.63
N ARG A 235 -62.62 -4.92 30.32
CA ARG A 235 -62.95 -3.51 30.53
C ARG A 235 -62.13 -2.98 31.71
N GLY A 236 -61.09 -2.19 31.48
CA GLY A 236 -60.44 -1.51 32.61
C GLY A 236 -59.15 -0.72 32.39
N TYR A 237 -58.47 -0.81 31.24
CA TYR A 237 -57.15 -0.15 31.07
C TYR A 237 -57.08 0.79 29.87
N SER A 238 -56.30 1.87 30.05
CA SER A 238 -56.15 3.03 29.15
C SER A 238 -55.92 2.63 27.67
N TYR A 239 -56.92 2.95 26.84
CA TYR A 239 -57.00 2.71 25.39
C TYR A 239 -55.72 3.06 24.61
N LYS A 240 -54.96 4.07 25.07
CA LYS A 240 -53.75 4.57 24.42
C LYS A 240 -52.58 3.56 24.43
N HIS A 241 -52.40 2.82 25.52
CA HIS A 241 -51.29 1.86 25.63
C HIS A 241 -51.54 0.59 24.81
N HIS A 242 -52.80 0.13 24.77
CA HIS A 242 -53.22 -1.01 23.95
C HIS A 242 -53.03 -0.75 22.46
N LEU A 243 -53.48 0.40 21.96
CA LEU A 243 -53.36 0.71 20.54
C LEU A 243 -51.90 0.76 20.07
N ARG A 244 -50.99 1.38 20.85
CA ARG A 244 -49.55 1.41 20.52
C ARG A 244 -48.97 -0.01 20.42
N HIS A 245 -49.36 -0.90 21.33
CA HIS A 245 -48.91 -2.28 21.32
C HIS A 245 -49.42 -3.05 20.09
N TYR A 246 -50.67 -2.82 19.68
CA TYR A 246 -51.23 -3.48 18.49
C TYR A 246 -50.69 -2.91 17.18
N LEU A 247 -50.45 -1.60 17.10
CA LEU A 247 -49.84 -0.97 15.92
C LEU A 247 -48.44 -1.54 15.62
N LYS A 248 -47.63 -1.83 16.64
CA LYS A 248 -46.32 -2.48 16.47
C LYS A 248 -46.41 -3.91 15.89
N ARG A 249 -47.55 -4.57 16.02
CA ARG A 249 -47.79 -5.94 15.54
C ARG A 249 -48.47 -5.98 14.16
N VAL A 250 -48.76 -4.83 13.57
CA VAL A 250 -49.33 -4.77 12.22
C VAL A 250 -48.27 -5.20 11.23
N THR A 251 -48.62 -6.17 10.39
CA THR A 251 -47.80 -6.64 9.28
C THR A 251 -48.44 -6.20 7.97
N LEU A 252 -47.65 -5.54 7.11
CA LEU A 252 -48.05 -5.16 5.77
C LEU A 252 -47.41 -6.09 4.75
N ARG A 253 -48.10 -6.28 3.62
CA ARG A 253 -47.64 -7.08 2.48
C ARG A 253 -47.58 -6.19 1.25
N ASP A 254 -46.55 -6.38 0.44
CA ASP A 254 -46.47 -5.79 -0.89
C ASP A 254 -47.10 -6.71 -1.95
N THR A 255 -46.97 -6.32 -3.22
CA THR A 255 -47.46 -7.10 -4.37
C THR A 255 -46.73 -8.42 -4.61
N GLU A 256 -45.55 -8.60 -4.03
CA GLU A 256 -44.71 -9.79 -4.13
C GLU A 256 -44.86 -10.70 -2.89
N ASP A 257 -45.87 -10.44 -2.04
CA ASP A 257 -46.14 -11.12 -0.76
C ASP A 257 -44.99 -10.99 0.26
N GLN A 258 -44.10 -10.01 0.08
CA GLN A 258 -43.06 -9.69 1.04
C GLN A 258 -43.65 -8.99 2.26
N MET A 259 -43.27 -9.48 3.44
CA MET A 259 -43.79 -9.00 4.72
C MET A 259 -42.95 -7.86 5.29
N TYR A 260 -43.61 -6.76 5.66
CA TYR A 260 -43.02 -5.60 6.30
C TYR A 260 -43.61 -5.41 7.70
N TYR A 261 -42.74 -5.09 8.66
CA TYR A 261 -43.09 -4.94 10.07
C TYR A 261 -42.38 -3.72 10.69
N PHE A 262 -42.90 -3.26 11.82
CA PHE A 262 -42.23 -2.25 12.63
C PHE A 262 -41.17 -2.90 13.51
N ASP A 263 -40.02 -2.25 13.64
CA ASP A 263 -38.96 -2.71 14.54
C ASP A 263 -39.32 -2.49 16.02
N GLU A 264 -38.41 -2.86 16.93
CA GLU A 264 -38.59 -2.69 18.37
C GLU A 264 -38.80 -1.22 18.78
N ASN A 265 -38.22 -0.28 18.03
CA ASN A 265 -38.36 1.16 18.24
C ASN A 265 -39.68 1.72 17.67
N GLY A 266 -40.38 0.95 16.85
CA GLY A 266 -41.58 1.37 16.12
C GLY A 266 -41.26 2.08 14.80
N GLU A 267 -40.06 1.88 14.26
CA GLU A 267 -39.65 2.38 12.95
C GLU A 267 -40.06 1.40 11.85
N PHE A 268 -40.50 1.94 10.73
CA PHE A 268 -40.82 1.17 9.54
C PHE A 268 -39.59 1.17 8.62
N LEU A 269 -38.82 0.09 8.64
CA LEU A 269 -37.58 -0.02 7.88
C LEU A 269 -37.88 -0.28 6.40
N THR A 270 -37.32 0.54 5.53
CA THR A 270 -37.46 0.46 4.08
C THR A 270 -36.09 0.44 3.39
N GLN A 271 -36.07 0.06 2.12
CA GLN A 271 -34.88 0.20 1.29
C GLN A 271 -34.73 1.65 0.82
N TYR A 272 -33.51 2.09 0.54
CA TYR A 272 -33.28 3.34 -0.20
C TYR A 272 -32.78 3.00 -1.60
N GLY A 273 -33.48 3.44 -2.64
CA GLY A 273 -32.98 3.45 -4.00
C GLY A 273 -31.93 4.55 -4.18
N ILE A 274 -30.91 4.27 -4.99
CA ILE A 274 -29.94 5.27 -5.44
C ILE A 274 -30.18 5.45 -6.92
N THR A 275 -30.50 6.68 -7.31
CA THR A 275 -30.91 7.03 -8.67
C THR A 275 -29.95 8.07 -9.24
N ASN A 276 -29.51 7.85 -10.49
CA ASN A 276 -28.69 8.80 -11.22
C ASN A 276 -29.57 9.71 -12.08
N LEU A 277 -29.33 11.02 -11.99
CA LEU A 277 -30.04 12.06 -12.73
C LEU A 277 -29.20 12.48 -13.94
N PHE A 278 -29.75 12.41 -15.15
CA PHE A 278 -29.03 12.85 -16.36
C PHE A 278 -29.98 13.34 -17.46
N TYR A 279 -29.45 14.16 -18.36
CA TYR A 279 -30.17 14.58 -19.56
C TYR A 279 -29.94 13.57 -20.66
N ASN A 280 -31.03 13.16 -21.32
CA ASN A 280 -30.93 12.34 -22.51
C ASN A 280 -30.79 13.24 -23.74
N HIS A 281 -29.68 13.14 -24.46
CA HIS A 281 -29.46 13.91 -25.70
C HIS A 281 -30.51 13.66 -26.80
N TYR A 282 -31.25 12.54 -26.73
CA TYR A 282 -32.28 12.19 -27.72
C TYR A 282 -33.67 12.82 -27.47
N TYR A 283 -34.00 13.17 -26.23
CA TYR A 283 -35.30 13.75 -25.86
C TYR A 283 -35.05 15.07 -25.15
N SER A 284 -35.08 16.16 -25.90
CA SER A 284 -34.88 17.50 -25.36
C SER A 284 -35.94 17.83 -24.30
N SER A 285 -35.46 18.39 -23.19
CA SER A 285 -36.17 19.09 -22.09
C SER A 285 -36.63 18.33 -20.84
N SER A 286 -36.34 17.03 -20.63
CA SER A 286 -36.65 16.39 -19.34
C SER A 286 -35.51 15.57 -18.75
N MET A 287 -35.27 15.75 -17.45
CA MET A 287 -34.27 15.02 -16.66
C MET A 287 -34.69 13.55 -16.55
N SER A 288 -33.88 12.65 -17.10
CA SER A 288 -34.07 11.21 -16.98
C SER A 288 -33.52 10.70 -15.65
N GLN A 289 -34.20 9.71 -15.09
CA GLN A 289 -33.85 9.09 -13.82
C GLN A 289 -33.66 7.59 -14.02
N THR A 290 -32.48 7.08 -13.67
CA THR A 290 -32.19 5.63 -13.71
C THR A 290 -31.77 5.17 -12.33
N GLN A 291 -32.43 4.13 -11.81
CA GLN A 291 -32.01 3.49 -10.57
C GLN A 291 -30.70 2.72 -10.83
N VAL A 292 -29.64 3.12 -10.13
CA VAL A 292 -28.27 2.57 -10.27
C VAL A 292 -27.88 1.70 -9.09
N GLY A 293 -28.61 1.78 -7.98
CA GLY A 293 -28.32 0.99 -6.80
C GLY A 293 -29.44 0.98 -5.78
N LYS A 294 -29.21 0.27 -4.68
CA LYS A 294 -30.07 0.25 -3.50
C LYS A 294 -29.30 -0.05 -2.22
N TYR A 295 -29.81 0.50 -1.13
CA TYR A 295 -29.38 0.21 0.22
C TYR A 295 -30.48 -0.56 0.98
N THR A 296 -30.12 -1.70 1.56
CA THR A 296 -31.03 -2.60 2.29
C THR A 296 -30.58 -2.71 3.75
N PRO A 297 -31.29 -2.07 4.71
CA PRO A 297 -30.85 -2.01 6.10
C PRO A 297 -30.66 -3.37 6.79
N TRP A 298 -31.51 -4.35 6.47
CA TRP A 298 -31.52 -5.68 7.11
C TRP A 298 -30.62 -6.71 6.43
N ALA A 299 -29.96 -6.38 5.31
CA ALA A 299 -29.08 -7.32 4.63
C ALA A 299 -27.77 -7.54 5.43
N PRO A 300 -27.05 -8.65 5.20
CA PRO A 300 -25.68 -8.83 5.69
C PRO A 300 -24.76 -7.69 5.24
N SER A 301 -23.74 -7.35 6.03
CA SER A 301 -22.84 -6.19 5.80
C SER A 301 -22.42 -6.00 4.35
N ASP A 302 -22.05 -7.09 3.70
CA ASP A 302 -21.45 -7.11 2.36
C ASP A 302 -22.48 -6.89 1.24
N HIS A 303 -23.77 -7.05 1.56
CA HIS A 303 -24.90 -6.91 0.64
C HIS A 303 -25.83 -5.76 1.02
N ARG A 304 -25.50 -4.98 2.06
CA ARG A 304 -26.32 -3.82 2.48
C ARG A 304 -26.35 -2.73 1.43
N LEU A 305 -25.27 -2.54 0.70
CA LEU A 305 -25.18 -1.55 -0.37
C LEU A 305 -24.83 -2.27 -1.67
N ASN A 306 -25.70 -2.14 -2.67
CA ASN A 306 -25.46 -2.66 -4.00
C ASN A 306 -25.59 -1.51 -5.01
N ILE A 307 -24.51 -1.18 -5.69
CA ILE A 307 -24.44 -0.12 -6.69
C ILE A 307 -23.84 -0.72 -7.96
N ASN A 308 -24.51 -0.52 -9.09
CA ASN A 308 -23.97 -0.81 -10.41
C ASN A 308 -23.37 0.48 -10.98
N THR A 309 -22.05 0.59 -10.94
CA THR A 309 -21.30 1.76 -11.41
C THR A 309 -21.35 1.97 -12.91
N GLU A 310 -21.57 0.91 -13.69
CA GLU A 310 -21.64 0.96 -15.16
C GLU A 310 -22.90 1.70 -15.66
N LEU A 311 -23.95 1.73 -14.84
CA LEU A 311 -25.19 2.45 -15.16
C LEU A 311 -25.12 3.95 -14.83
N ILE A 312 -24.09 4.39 -14.10
CA ILE A 312 -23.97 5.78 -13.66
C ILE A 312 -23.36 6.62 -14.77
N ARG A 313 -24.04 7.72 -15.11
CA ARG A 313 -23.51 8.77 -15.97
C ARG A 313 -23.02 9.91 -15.10
N TRP A 314 -21.75 10.25 -15.25
CA TRP A 314 -21.06 11.33 -14.55
C TRP A 314 -21.01 12.57 -15.43
N LYS A 315 -20.89 13.72 -14.76
CA LYS A 315 -20.84 15.04 -15.41
C LYS A 315 -19.59 15.28 -16.27
N SER A 316 -18.49 14.58 -15.97
CA SER A 316 -17.23 14.78 -16.68
C SER A 316 -17.34 14.39 -18.16
N PRO A 317 -16.59 15.04 -19.09
CA PRO A 317 -16.63 14.71 -20.51
C PRO A 317 -16.31 13.23 -20.84
N ASP A 318 -15.39 12.64 -20.09
CA ASP A 318 -14.97 11.24 -20.25
C ASP A 318 -15.90 10.23 -19.54
N ASN A 319 -17.01 10.70 -18.95
CA ASN A 319 -17.87 9.89 -18.08
C ASN A 319 -17.11 9.18 -16.93
N LYS A 320 -16.08 9.83 -16.39
CA LYS A 320 -15.30 9.37 -15.24
C LYS A 320 -15.93 9.86 -13.94
N MET A 321 -15.93 8.99 -12.93
CA MET A 321 -16.34 9.35 -11.58
C MET A 321 -15.49 10.52 -11.06
N PRO A 322 -16.10 11.58 -10.50
CA PRO A 322 -15.35 12.69 -9.94
C PRO A 322 -14.47 12.20 -8.78
N ARG A 323 -13.22 12.63 -8.75
CA ARG A 323 -12.33 12.39 -7.60
C ARG A 323 -12.49 13.52 -6.61
N SER A 324 -13.00 13.21 -5.41
CA SER A 324 -13.21 14.18 -4.32
C SER A 324 -12.45 13.75 -3.06
N GLN A 325 -11.15 14.05 -3.05
CA GLN A 325 -10.20 13.71 -1.99
C GLN A 325 -9.35 14.95 -1.67
N CYS A 326 -8.98 15.13 -0.40
CA CYS A 326 -8.21 16.30 0.03
C CYS A 326 -6.76 16.27 -0.48
N SER A 327 -6.15 15.09 -0.44
CA SER A 327 -4.75 14.88 -0.80
C SER A 327 -4.63 14.08 -2.09
N GLU A 328 -3.55 14.35 -2.83
CA GLU A 328 -3.13 13.49 -3.92
C GLU A 328 -2.76 12.09 -3.41
N SER A 329 -3.00 11.08 -4.22
CA SER A 329 -2.67 9.70 -3.86
C SER A 329 -1.15 9.52 -3.79
N CYS A 330 -0.67 8.90 -2.73
CA CYS A 330 0.76 8.64 -2.57
C CYS A 330 1.20 7.54 -3.53
N LEU A 331 2.14 7.86 -4.41
CA LEU A 331 2.72 6.88 -5.32
C LEU A 331 3.53 5.83 -4.56
N PRO A 332 3.79 4.64 -5.16
CA PRO A 332 4.74 3.68 -4.61
C PRO A 332 6.07 4.35 -4.26
N GLY A 333 6.72 3.90 -3.19
CA GLY A 333 7.91 4.53 -2.61
C GLY A 333 7.59 5.57 -1.53
N TYR A 334 6.33 5.98 -1.43
CA TYR A 334 5.84 6.92 -0.42
C TYR A 334 4.80 6.25 0.48
N ARG A 335 4.67 6.78 1.69
CA ARG A 335 3.60 6.47 2.62
C ARG A 335 2.82 7.71 3.01
N LYS A 336 1.60 7.51 3.49
CA LYS A 336 0.79 8.56 4.09
C LYS A 336 1.41 9.00 5.42
N ALA A 337 1.40 10.29 5.66
CA ALA A 337 1.70 10.87 6.94
C ALA A 337 0.63 11.91 7.29
N PRO A 338 0.15 11.94 8.55
CA PRO A 338 -0.81 12.95 8.97
C PRO A 338 -0.27 14.35 8.64
N ALA A 339 -1.03 15.13 7.88
CA ALA A 339 -0.68 16.53 7.64
C ALA A 339 -1.05 17.34 8.90
N PRO A 340 -0.32 18.43 9.22
CA PRO A 340 -0.66 19.33 10.32
C PRO A 340 -1.92 20.18 10.07
N SER A 341 -2.85 19.72 9.21
CA SER A 341 -4.08 20.44 8.88
C SER A 341 -5.18 20.18 9.93
N ILE A 342 -6.24 20.98 9.87
CA ILE A 342 -7.41 20.87 10.76
C ILE A 342 -8.19 19.56 10.52
N HIS A 343 -8.05 18.93 9.34
CA HIS A 343 -8.87 17.80 8.92
C HIS A 343 -8.08 16.48 8.85
N THR A 344 -8.58 15.46 9.53
CA THR A 344 -7.98 14.12 9.61
C THR A 344 -7.87 13.38 8.28
N CYS A 345 -8.64 13.76 7.26
CA CYS A 345 -8.67 13.12 5.95
C CYS A 345 -7.56 13.60 5.01
N CYS A 346 -6.85 14.68 5.38
CA CYS A 346 -5.76 15.23 4.61
C CYS A 346 -4.43 14.68 5.13
N TYR A 347 -3.60 14.20 4.21
CA TYR A 347 -2.29 13.64 4.50
C TYR A 347 -1.24 14.16 3.52
N ASN A 348 0.02 14.09 3.94
CA ASN A 348 1.17 14.32 3.07
C ASN A 348 1.78 12.99 2.67
N CYS A 349 2.34 12.92 1.46
CA CYS A 349 3.10 11.77 1.01
C CYS A 349 4.57 11.95 1.39
N ILE A 350 5.09 11.05 2.22
CA ILE A 350 6.49 11.07 2.68
C ILE A 350 7.18 9.83 2.14
N GLN A 351 8.40 9.99 1.61
CA GLN A 351 9.19 8.90 1.09
C GLN A 351 9.54 7.90 2.21
N CYS A 352 9.56 6.60 1.90
CA CYS A 352 9.99 5.57 2.83
C CYS A 352 11.45 5.78 3.27
N SER A 353 11.76 5.39 4.51
CA SER A 353 13.11 5.46 5.08
C SER A 353 14.06 4.46 4.42
N GLU A 354 15.36 4.61 4.68
CA GLU A 354 16.37 3.68 4.15
C GLU A 354 16.10 2.23 4.61
N GLY A 355 16.23 1.28 3.68
CA GLY A 355 15.94 -0.13 3.94
C GLY A 355 14.45 -0.51 3.84
N GLU A 356 13.55 0.46 3.68
CA GLU A 356 12.11 0.24 3.58
C GLU A 356 11.55 0.56 2.18
N ILE A 357 10.43 -0.08 1.86
CA ILE A 357 9.71 0.13 0.60
C ILE A 357 8.20 0.30 0.80
N SER A 358 7.55 0.86 -0.22
CA SER A 358 6.10 0.91 -0.39
C SER A 358 5.77 0.53 -1.82
N SER A 359 5.08 -0.61 -2.01
CA SER A 359 4.76 -1.12 -3.35
C SER A 359 3.38 -0.70 -3.85
N LYS A 360 2.48 -0.30 -2.94
CA LYS A 360 1.10 0.05 -3.25
C LYS A 360 0.90 1.56 -3.20
N ILE A 361 -0.01 2.05 -4.06
CA ILE A 361 -0.51 3.42 -3.98
C ILE A 361 -1.22 3.61 -2.65
N ASP A 362 -1.04 4.77 -2.03
CA ASP A 362 -1.72 5.17 -0.81
C ASP A 362 -1.44 4.25 0.41
N SER A 363 -0.24 3.67 0.47
CA SER A 363 0.19 2.86 1.61
C SER A 363 0.29 3.70 2.89
N GLU A 364 -0.23 3.16 4.00
CA GLU A 364 -0.13 3.80 5.32
C GLU A 364 1.27 3.64 5.93
N ASN A 365 1.89 2.48 5.72
CA ASN A 365 3.18 2.11 6.28
C ASN A 365 4.14 1.62 5.20
N CYS A 366 5.43 1.86 5.41
CA CYS A 366 6.50 1.22 4.66
C CYS A 366 6.90 -0.09 5.35
N PHE A 367 7.53 -1.00 4.61
CA PHE A 367 8.00 -2.27 5.14
C PHE A 367 9.44 -2.55 4.73
N SER A 368 10.20 -3.20 5.61
CA SER A 368 11.61 -3.49 5.36
C SER A 368 11.80 -4.67 4.39
N CYS A 369 12.85 -4.62 3.59
CA CYS A 369 13.26 -5.73 2.73
C CYS A 369 13.85 -6.91 3.53
N SER A 370 13.89 -8.10 2.91
CA SER A 370 14.56 -9.27 3.50
C SER A 370 16.08 -9.06 3.62
N SER A 371 16.76 -9.88 4.42
CA SER A 371 18.19 -9.70 4.74
C SER A 371 19.13 -9.72 3.53
N MET A 372 18.75 -10.44 2.46
CA MET A 372 19.50 -10.58 1.21
C MET A 372 19.11 -9.54 0.15
N GLU A 373 18.11 -8.72 0.45
CA GLU A 373 17.56 -7.75 -0.48
C GLU A 373 17.77 -6.32 0.05
N TRP A 374 17.61 -5.36 -0.85
CA TRP A 374 17.70 -3.94 -0.58
C TRP A 374 16.67 -3.17 -1.42
N PRO A 375 16.15 -2.04 -0.95
CA PRO A 375 15.30 -1.18 -1.77
C PRO A 375 15.98 -0.75 -3.07
N ASN A 376 15.20 -0.68 -4.16
CA ASN A 376 15.63 0.06 -5.34
C ASN A 376 15.68 1.58 -5.05
N LYS A 377 16.27 2.36 -5.96
CA LYS A 377 16.42 3.83 -5.81
C LYS A 377 15.11 4.59 -5.53
N GLU A 378 13.98 4.05 -5.97
CA GLU A 378 12.66 4.66 -5.81
C GLU A 378 11.89 4.13 -4.57
N ASN A 379 12.46 3.21 -3.79
CA ASN A 379 11.82 2.56 -2.64
C ASN A 379 10.50 1.83 -2.96
N THR A 380 10.36 1.35 -4.20
CA THR A 380 9.13 0.67 -4.67
C THR A 380 9.20 -0.84 -4.57
N ARG A 381 10.40 -1.43 -4.68
CA ARG A 381 10.61 -2.88 -4.65
C ARG A 381 11.95 -3.26 -4.01
N CYS A 382 11.98 -4.45 -3.45
CA CYS A 382 13.20 -5.08 -2.97
C CYS A 382 13.93 -5.72 -4.16
N ILE A 383 15.24 -5.51 -4.23
CA ILE A 383 16.15 -6.09 -5.22
C ILE A 383 17.30 -6.80 -4.49
N PRO A 384 17.93 -7.84 -5.07
CA PRO A 384 19.07 -8.51 -4.45
C PRO A 384 20.20 -7.52 -4.15
N LYS A 385 20.80 -7.61 -2.96
CA LYS A 385 21.99 -6.83 -2.60
C LYS A 385 23.14 -7.14 -3.56
N LYS A 386 24.02 -6.15 -3.77
CA LYS A 386 25.21 -6.35 -4.61
C LYS A 386 26.30 -7.05 -3.83
N GLU A 387 26.91 -8.06 -4.43
CA GLU A 387 28.09 -8.73 -3.88
C GLU A 387 29.33 -7.87 -4.09
N ASP A 388 30.16 -7.75 -3.05
CA ASP A 388 31.44 -7.04 -3.08
C ASP A 388 32.57 -7.99 -2.63
N PHE A 389 33.66 -8.02 -3.40
CA PHE A 389 34.83 -8.86 -3.17
C PHE A 389 36.03 -8.35 -3.98
N LEU A 390 37.23 -8.75 -3.58
CA LEU A 390 38.48 -8.36 -4.23
C LEU A 390 38.65 -9.04 -5.61
N SER A 391 38.11 -8.41 -6.64
CA SER A 391 37.98 -8.92 -8.02
C SER A 391 39.28 -8.72 -8.82
N TYR A 392 39.52 -9.64 -9.75
CA TYR A 392 40.68 -9.60 -10.65
C TYR A 392 40.62 -8.47 -11.69
N THR A 393 39.42 -8.05 -12.09
CA THR A 393 39.21 -7.19 -13.25
C THR A 393 38.93 -5.74 -12.87
N THR A 394 38.32 -5.50 -11.72
CA THR A 394 37.88 -4.17 -11.29
C THR A 394 38.85 -3.52 -10.32
N ASP A 395 39.50 -4.30 -9.46
CA ASP A 395 40.28 -3.75 -8.37
C ASP A 395 41.75 -3.60 -8.73
N VAL A 396 42.23 -2.36 -8.64
CA VAL A 396 43.62 -1.99 -8.95
C VAL A 396 44.62 -2.77 -8.09
N ILE A 397 44.28 -3.01 -6.82
CA ILE A 397 45.12 -3.76 -5.87
C ILE A 397 45.34 -5.20 -6.36
N SER A 398 44.27 -5.87 -6.82
CA SER A 398 44.36 -7.23 -7.37
C SER A 398 45.25 -7.28 -8.61
N ILE A 399 45.10 -6.30 -9.50
CA ILE A 399 45.87 -6.22 -10.75
C ILE A 399 47.36 -6.06 -10.44
N VAL A 400 47.72 -5.17 -9.50
CA VAL A 400 49.11 -4.92 -9.11
C VAL A 400 49.73 -6.16 -8.45
N LEU A 401 49.05 -6.77 -7.47
CA LEU A 401 49.56 -7.95 -6.76
C LEU A 401 49.71 -9.17 -7.69
N SER A 402 48.74 -9.39 -8.57
CA SER A 402 48.79 -10.44 -9.59
C SER A 402 49.98 -10.25 -10.53
N SER A 403 50.17 -9.02 -11.04
CA SER A 403 51.26 -8.71 -11.98
C SER A 403 52.65 -8.94 -11.35
N ILE A 404 52.84 -8.49 -10.11
CA ILE A 404 54.07 -8.72 -9.34
C ILE A 404 54.32 -10.22 -9.13
N SER A 405 53.27 -10.97 -8.78
CA SER A 405 53.39 -12.42 -8.58
C SER A 405 53.79 -13.17 -9.86
N VAL A 406 53.19 -12.83 -11.01
CA VAL A 406 53.54 -13.42 -12.31
C VAL A 406 55.00 -13.12 -12.67
N LEU A 407 55.45 -11.88 -12.48
CA LEU A 407 56.83 -11.49 -12.76
C LEU A 407 57.83 -12.34 -11.95
N PHE A 408 57.62 -12.47 -10.64
CA PHE A 408 58.51 -13.28 -9.81
C PHE A 408 58.40 -14.77 -10.09
N LEU A 409 57.23 -15.28 -10.46
CA LEU A 409 57.06 -16.67 -10.91
C LEU A 409 57.88 -16.95 -12.18
N LEU A 410 57.88 -16.02 -13.15
CA LEU A 410 58.70 -16.12 -14.36
C LEU A 410 60.20 -16.08 -14.05
N ILE A 411 60.64 -15.15 -13.21
CA ILE A 411 62.05 -15.05 -12.79
C ILE A 411 62.52 -16.34 -12.12
N THR A 412 61.74 -16.86 -11.16
CA THR A 412 62.07 -18.11 -10.46
C THR A 412 62.02 -19.33 -11.37
N PHE A 413 61.14 -19.35 -12.38
CA PHE A 413 61.14 -20.38 -13.42
C PHE A 413 62.43 -20.35 -14.27
N LEU A 414 62.89 -19.16 -14.68
CA LEU A 414 64.15 -19.01 -15.42
C LEU A 414 65.34 -19.49 -14.60
N ILE A 415 65.43 -19.10 -13.32
CA ILE A 415 66.49 -19.55 -12.41
C ILE A 415 66.47 -21.07 -12.26
N LEU A 416 65.30 -21.68 -12.07
CA LEU A 416 65.15 -23.13 -12.01
C LEU A 416 65.65 -23.81 -13.30
N GLY A 417 65.33 -23.25 -14.48
CA GLY A 417 65.81 -23.74 -15.77
C GLY A 417 67.34 -23.72 -15.89
N VAL A 418 67.99 -22.67 -15.39
CA VAL A 418 69.46 -22.58 -15.32
C VAL A 418 70.03 -23.67 -14.40
N PHE A 419 69.44 -23.87 -13.22
CA PHE A 419 69.85 -24.92 -12.29
C PHE A 419 69.70 -26.34 -12.85
N ILE A 420 68.65 -26.59 -13.66
CA ILE A 420 68.44 -27.88 -14.34
C ILE A 420 69.50 -28.07 -15.43
N LYS A 421 69.73 -27.05 -16.28
CA LYS A 421 70.69 -27.12 -17.40
C LYS A 421 72.12 -27.33 -16.92
N TYR A 422 72.52 -26.65 -15.87
CA TYR A 422 73.88 -26.72 -15.30
C TYR A 422 73.95 -27.62 -14.07
N CYS A 423 73.03 -28.58 -13.94
CA CYS A 423 72.93 -29.41 -12.74
C CYS A 423 74.24 -30.16 -12.46
N ASP A 424 74.98 -30.57 -13.50
CA ASP A 424 76.22 -31.33 -13.34
C ASP A 424 77.47 -30.53 -13.00
N THR A 425 77.39 -29.20 -12.97
CA THR A 425 78.52 -28.35 -12.64
C THR A 425 79.00 -28.54 -11.19
N PRO A 426 80.32 -28.40 -10.93
CA PRO A 426 80.88 -28.56 -9.59
C PRO A 426 80.31 -27.55 -8.58
N ILE A 427 79.91 -26.36 -9.05
CA ILE A 427 79.29 -25.30 -8.24
C ILE A 427 77.91 -25.75 -7.72
N VAL A 428 77.04 -26.26 -8.60
CA VAL A 428 75.69 -26.72 -8.21
C VAL A 428 75.76 -28.00 -7.38
N ARG A 429 76.75 -28.87 -7.61
CA ARG A 429 77.00 -30.07 -6.81
C ARG A 429 77.48 -29.77 -5.39
N ALA A 430 78.39 -28.82 -5.25
CA ALA A 430 78.88 -28.36 -3.94
C ALA A 430 77.75 -27.77 -3.11
N ASN A 431 76.79 -27.11 -3.77
CA ASN A 431 75.63 -26.46 -3.17
C ASN A 431 74.38 -27.36 -3.06
N ASN A 432 74.58 -28.64 -2.71
CA ASN A 432 73.53 -29.66 -2.47
C ASN A 432 72.27 -29.51 -3.36
N ARG A 433 72.37 -30.01 -4.60
CA ARG A 433 71.35 -29.90 -5.66
C ARG A 433 69.91 -30.10 -5.17
N SER A 434 69.65 -31.10 -4.33
CA SER A 434 68.30 -31.43 -3.85
C SER A 434 67.66 -30.30 -3.04
N LEU A 435 68.41 -29.61 -2.17
CA LEU A 435 67.86 -28.52 -1.35
C LEU A 435 67.58 -27.29 -2.20
N SER A 436 68.47 -26.96 -3.13
CA SER A 436 68.29 -25.82 -4.04
C SER A 436 67.06 -26.01 -4.94
N PHE A 437 66.81 -27.23 -5.43
CA PHE A 437 65.57 -27.53 -6.16
C PHE A 437 64.32 -27.41 -5.28
N LEU A 438 64.33 -27.97 -4.07
CA LEU A 438 63.21 -27.86 -3.13
C LEU A 438 62.89 -26.40 -2.80
N LEU A 439 63.91 -25.59 -2.51
CA LEU A 439 63.76 -24.15 -2.24
C LEU A 439 63.11 -23.42 -3.42
N LEU A 440 63.63 -23.59 -4.64
CA LEU A 440 63.11 -22.91 -5.84
C LEU A 440 61.67 -23.33 -6.16
N VAL A 441 61.35 -24.62 -6.04
CA VAL A 441 59.98 -25.11 -6.23
C VAL A 441 59.04 -24.52 -5.17
N SER A 442 59.48 -24.46 -3.92
CA SER A 442 58.68 -23.89 -2.83
C SER A 442 58.40 -22.41 -3.02
N ILE A 443 59.41 -21.62 -3.42
CA ILE A 443 59.24 -20.19 -3.72
C ILE A 443 58.25 -19.98 -4.86
N LYS A 444 58.30 -20.81 -5.92
CA LYS A 444 57.32 -20.77 -7.01
C LYS A 444 55.89 -21.03 -6.51
N LEU A 445 55.71 -22.02 -5.64
CA LEU A 445 54.41 -22.32 -5.03
C LEU A 445 53.92 -21.17 -4.13
N SER A 446 54.82 -20.48 -3.43
CA SER A 446 54.48 -19.29 -2.66
C SER A 446 53.95 -18.15 -3.54
N PHE A 447 54.58 -17.86 -4.69
CA PHE A 447 54.03 -16.87 -5.63
C PHE A 447 52.68 -17.32 -6.22
N LEU A 448 52.54 -18.60 -6.56
CA LEU A 448 51.28 -19.15 -7.04
C LEU A 448 50.16 -19.07 -5.98
N SER A 449 50.49 -19.14 -4.70
CA SER A 449 49.50 -19.08 -3.61
C SER A 449 48.77 -17.73 -3.54
N VAL A 450 49.35 -16.63 -4.05
CA VAL A 450 48.71 -15.30 -4.10
C VAL A 450 47.38 -15.34 -4.85
N PHE A 451 47.26 -16.16 -5.90
CA PHE A 451 46.02 -16.29 -6.68
C PHE A 451 44.88 -16.95 -5.89
N LEU A 452 45.17 -17.66 -4.79
CA LEU A 452 44.14 -18.19 -3.88
C LEU A 452 43.54 -17.10 -2.99
N PHE A 453 44.20 -15.94 -2.86
CA PHE A 453 43.70 -14.80 -2.10
C PHE A 453 42.90 -13.81 -2.95
N LEU A 454 43.03 -13.85 -4.28
CA LEU A 454 42.40 -12.92 -5.20
C LEU A 454 41.18 -13.58 -5.89
N GLY A 455 40.15 -12.79 -6.18
CA GLY A 455 38.91 -13.22 -6.83
C GLY A 455 37.78 -13.51 -5.84
N ARG A 456 36.68 -14.07 -6.36
CA ARG A 456 35.50 -14.41 -5.55
C ARG A 456 35.87 -15.54 -4.57
N PRO A 457 35.77 -15.32 -3.24
CA PRO A 457 36.06 -16.36 -2.27
C PRO A 457 34.98 -17.44 -2.34
N GLY A 458 35.39 -18.70 -2.28
CA GLY A 458 34.52 -19.86 -2.17
C GLY A 458 35.08 -20.84 -1.17
N ASP A 459 34.29 -21.82 -0.74
CA ASP A 459 34.68 -22.72 0.35
C ASP A 459 36.00 -23.48 0.10
N ILE A 460 36.29 -23.81 -1.16
CA ILE A 460 37.55 -24.50 -1.51
C ILE A 460 38.73 -23.52 -1.46
N THR A 461 38.58 -22.31 -2.00
CA THR A 461 39.67 -21.32 -2.01
C THR A 461 39.98 -20.86 -0.59
N CYS A 462 38.98 -20.62 0.25
CA CYS A 462 39.16 -20.27 1.66
C CYS A 462 39.96 -21.35 2.42
N ARG A 463 39.67 -22.63 2.19
CA ARG A 463 40.41 -23.74 2.82
C ARG A 463 41.87 -23.83 2.36
N LEU A 464 42.14 -23.65 1.07
CA LEU A 464 43.47 -23.86 0.50
C LEU A 464 44.42 -22.67 0.69
N ARG A 465 43.90 -21.46 0.77
CA ARG A 465 44.65 -20.20 0.76
C ARG A 465 45.78 -20.14 1.80
N ASN A 466 45.42 -20.17 3.08
CA ASN A 466 46.39 -20.07 4.19
C ASN A 466 47.29 -21.32 4.28
N ILE A 467 46.76 -22.49 3.91
CA ILE A 467 47.46 -23.79 4.03
C ILE A 467 48.55 -23.93 2.99
N THR A 468 48.23 -23.62 1.72
CA THR A 468 49.18 -23.69 0.62
C THR A 468 50.35 -22.76 0.88
N TYR A 469 50.07 -21.53 1.33
CA TYR A 469 51.11 -20.57 1.73
C TYR A 469 51.96 -21.10 2.90
N GLY A 470 51.32 -21.57 3.98
CA GLY A 470 52.04 -22.06 5.17
C GLY A 470 52.95 -23.25 4.89
N ILE A 471 52.49 -24.24 4.11
CA ILE A 471 53.29 -25.41 3.74
C ILE A 471 54.46 -25.02 2.83
N ALA A 472 54.21 -24.20 1.79
CA ALA A 472 55.26 -23.74 0.88
C ALA A 472 56.32 -22.88 1.62
N PHE A 473 55.90 -22.03 2.55
CA PHE A 473 56.84 -21.26 3.37
C PHE A 473 57.68 -22.16 4.28
N SER A 474 57.05 -23.12 4.97
CA SER A 474 57.76 -24.06 5.85
C SER A 474 58.80 -24.89 5.10
N ILE A 475 58.50 -25.40 3.90
CA ILE A 475 59.46 -26.15 3.07
C ILE A 475 60.64 -25.25 2.66
N ALA A 476 60.37 -23.99 2.29
CA ALA A 476 61.41 -23.04 1.90
C ALA A 476 62.37 -22.74 3.06
N VAL A 477 61.85 -22.35 4.22
CA VAL A 477 62.65 -22.04 5.42
C VAL A 477 63.38 -23.29 5.94
N SER A 478 62.71 -24.45 5.95
CA SER A 478 63.36 -25.72 6.35
C SER A 478 64.52 -26.09 5.42
N SER A 479 64.43 -25.75 4.13
CA SER A 479 65.52 -25.97 3.16
C SER A 479 66.71 -25.05 3.42
N LEU A 480 66.47 -23.78 3.77
CA LEU A 480 67.52 -22.84 4.20
C LEU A 480 68.16 -23.30 5.52
N LEU A 481 67.35 -23.70 6.50
CA LEU A 481 67.79 -24.23 7.78
C LEU A 481 68.66 -25.48 7.62
N ALA A 482 68.24 -26.44 6.79
CA ALA A 482 69.03 -27.63 6.51
C ALA A 482 70.39 -27.26 5.89
N LYS A 483 70.42 -26.23 5.03
CA LYS A 483 71.63 -25.75 4.39
C LYS A 483 72.58 -25.06 5.38
N THR A 484 72.09 -24.20 6.27
CA THR A 484 72.92 -23.57 7.32
C THR A 484 73.47 -24.60 8.31
N ILE A 485 72.67 -25.59 8.70
CA ILE A 485 73.13 -26.70 9.56
C ILE A 485 74.26 -27.49 8.87
N MET A 486 74.13 -27.80 7.58
CA MET A 486 75.17 -28.51 6.83
C MET A 486 76.49 -27.71 6.79
N VAL A 487 76.43 -26.39 6.59
CA VAL A 487 77.61 -25.51 6.65
C VAL A 487 78.22 -25.52 8.05
N TYR A 488 77.40 -25.34 9.09
CA TYR A 488 77.86 -25.33 10.48
C TYR A 488 78.56 -26.64 10.90
N ILE A 489 77.98 -27.80 10.53
CA ILE A 489 78.56 -29.12 10.84
C ILE A 489 79.87 -29.33 10.06
N ALA A 490 79.95 -28.92 8.80
CA ALA A 490 81.17 -29.07 7.99
C ALA A 490 82.38 -28.37 8.64
N PHE A 491 82.19 -27.16 9.17
CA PHE A 491 83.25 -26.43 9.87
C PHE A 491 83.54 -26.95 11.28
N LYS A 492 82.58 -27.55 11.98
CA LYS A 492 82.84 -28.21 13.28
C LYS A 492 83.60 -29.52 13.11
N SER A 493 83.37 -30.24 12.00
CA SER A 493 84.03 -31.50 11.69
C SER A 493 85.52 -31.37 11.40
N THR A 494 86.03 -30.19 11.04
CA THR A 494 87.46 -29.98 10.77
C THR A 494 88.31 -29.80 12.03
N LYS A 495 87.70 -29.70 13.22
CA LYS A 495 88.43 -29.69 14.51
C LYS A 495 88.90 -31.10 14.90
N PRO A 496 90.18 -31.32 15.27
CA PRO A 496 90.71 -32.63 15.60
C PRO A 496 90.01 -33.21 16.85
N GLY A 497 89.56 -34.47 16.77
CA GLY A 497 88.90 -35.21 17.86
C GLY A 497 87.36 -35.19 17.88
N SER A 498 86.68 -34.57 16.90
CA SER A 498 85.20 -34.46 16.92
C SER A 498 84.47 -35.65 16.28
N SER A 499 83.42 -36.16 16.95
CA SER A 499 82.52 -37.22 16.44
C SER A 499 81.54 -36.75 15.35
N TRP A 500 81.55 -35.45 15.05
CA TRP A 500 80.58 -34.76 14.19
C TRP A 500 80.77 -35.07 12.70
N GLY A 501 81.96 -35.53 12.29
CA GLY A 501 82.23 -35.91 10.90
C GLY A 501 81.42 -37.12 10.40
N LYS A 502 80.92 -37.99 11.30
CA LYS A 502 80.09 -39.15 10.93
C LYS A 502 78.70 -38.77 10.41
N TRP A 503 78.24 -37.56 10.73
CA TRP A 503 76.90 -37.06 10.39
C TRP A 503 76.87 -36.25 9.08
N MET A 504 78.02 -36.06 8.44
CA MET A 504 78.15 -35.26 7.23
C MET A 504 77.61 -36.03 6.01
N GLY A 505 76.38 -35.74 5.58
CA GLY A 505 75.81 -36.37 4.38
C GLY A 505 74.45 -35.81 3.94
N VAL A 506 74.12 -36.03 2.65
CA VAL A 506 72.85 -35.61 2.00
C VAL A 506 71.60 -36.19 2.68
N LYS A 507 71.76 -37.32 3.40
CA LYS A 507 70.69 -37.93 4.20
C LYS A 507 70.25 -37.05 5.37
N LEU A 508 71.18 -36.34 6.02
CA LEU A 508 70.87 -35.46 7.15
C LEU A 508 70.02 -34.26 6.70
N SER A 509 70.42 -33.59 5.62
CA SER A 509 69.69 -32.42 5.14
C SER A 509 68.27 -32.75 4.67
N ARG A 510 68.06 -33.91 4.01
CA ARG A 510 66.71 -34.37 3.65
C ARG A 510 65.87 -34.69 4.89
N SER A 511 66.47 -35.31 5.91
CA SER A 511 65.78 -35.60 7.17
C SER A 511 65.31 -34.33 7.87
N VAL A 512 66.15 -33.28 7.90
CA VAL A 512 65.81 -31.97 8.49
C VAL A 512 64.59 -31.36 7.79
N VAL A 513 64.63 -31.28 6.45
CA VAL A 513 63.51 -30.70 5.68
C VAL A 513 62.22 -31.48 5.90
N LEU A 514 62.29 -32.82 5.88
CA LEU A 514 61.13 -33.67 6.09
C LEU A 514 60.52 -33.47 7.48
N VAL A 515 61.31 -33.53 8.55
CA VAL A 515 60.80 -33.39 9.92
C VAL A 515 60.11 -32.05 10.13
N PHE A 516 60.77 -30.94 9.79
CA PHE A 516 60.21 -29.61 10.01
C PHE A 516 59.00 -29.33 9.10
N SER A 517 58.98 -29.84 7.86
CA SER A 517 57.82 -29.67 6.97
C SER A 517 56.64 -30.55 7.38
N SER A 518 56.89 -31.77 7.89
CA SER A 518 55.86 -32.68 8.37
C SER A 518 55.10 -32.12 9.56
N ILE A 519 55.78 -31.41 10.47
CA ILE A 519 55.10 -30.74 11.61
C ILE A 519 54.09 -29.71 11.09
N GLN A 520 54.48 -28.85 10.14
CA GLN A 520 53.55 -27.88 9.54
C GLN A 520 52.36 -28.55 8.86
N ILE A 521 52.59 -29.66 8.13
CA ILE A 521 51.53 -30.43 7.47
C ILE A 521 50.55 -30.99 8.51
N ILE A 522 51.04 -31.53 9.63
CA ILE A 522 50.19 -32.05 10.71
C ILE A 522 49.35 -30.93 11.34
N ILE A 523 49.94 -29.76 11.59
CA ILE A 523 49.21 -28.59 12.10
C ILE A 523 48.09 -28.19 11.13
N CYS A 524 48.39 -28.10 9.82
CA CYS A 524 47.41 -27.76 8.79
C CYS A 524 46.27 -28.79 8.68
N ILE A 525 46.59 -30.09 8.69
CA ILE A 525 45.58 -31.17 8.63
C ILE A 525 44.68 -31.12 9.87
N THR A 526 45.26 -30.92 11.05
CA THR A 526 44.51 -30.82 12.31
C THR A 526 43.57 -29.63 12.29
N TRP A 527 44.02 -28.47 11.79
CA TRP A 527 43.18 -27.28 11.67
C TRP A 527 42.01 -27.52 10.70
N LEU A 528 42.26 -28.12 9.52
CA LEU A 528 41.19 -28.47 8.57
C LEU A 528 40.20 -29.49 9.11
N ALA A 529 40.64 -30.43 9.95
CA ALA A 529 39.79 -31.48 10.49
C ALA A 529 38.86 -30.97 11.59
N ILE A 530 39.35 -30.05 12.44
CA ILE A 530 38.58 -29.53 13.57
C ILE A 530 37.65 -28.39 13.14
N SER A 531 38.18 -27.43 12.40
CA SER A 531 37.50 -26.17 12.10
C SER A 531 38.08 -25.55 10.82
N PRO A 532 37.69 -26.06 9.64
CA PRO A 532 38.21 -25.55 8.38
C PRO A 532 37.72 -24.12 8.11
N PRO A 533 38.53 -23.27 7.46
CA PRO A 533 38.07 -21.97 6.97
C PRO A 533 36.91 -22.12 5.98
N PHE A 534 35.94 -21.20 6.01
CA PHE A 534 34.74 -21.24 5.17
C PHE A 534 34.37 -19.86 4.64
N GLN A 535 33.50 -19.83 3.62
CA GLN A 535 32.99 -18.58 3.06
C GLN A 535 31.94 -17.96 3.98
N GLU A 536 32.12 -16.68 4.33
CA GLU A 536 31.18 -15.90 5.12
C GLU A 536 30.62 -14.73 4.28
N LEU A 537 29.31 -14.50 4.39
CA LEU A 537 28.60 -13.40 3.77
C LEU A 537 28.30 -12.36 4.84
N ASP A 538 29.06 -11.27 4.86
CA ASP A 538 28.81 -10.15 5.75
C ASP A 538 27.78 -9.20 5.13
N ILE A 539 26.61 -9.17 5.75
CA ILE A 539 25.44 -8.39 5.31
C ILE A 539 25.19 -7.14 6.18
N HIS A 540 26.01 -6.91 7.19
CA HIS A 540 25.76 -5.95 8.27
C HIS A 540 26.69 -4.73 8.23
N THR A 541 27.90 -4.89 7.71
CA THR A 541 28.90 -3.82 7.74
C THR A 541 28.56 -2.65 6.82
N TYR A 542 28.02 -2.91 5.62
CA TYR A 542 27.61 -1.87 4.68
C TYR A 542 26.17 -2.06 4.20
N PRO A 543 25.32 -1.02 4.30
CA PRO A 543 23.93 -1.11 3.84
C PRO A 543 23.86 -1.30 2.33
N GLY A 544 23.04 -2.26 1.89
CA GLY A 544 22.80 -2.55 0.47
C GLY A 544 23.86 -3.39 -0.24
N THR A 545 24.93 -3.81 0.44
CA THR A 545 25.96 -4.70 -0.12
C THR A 545 26.15 -5.96 0.72
N ILE A 546 26.66 -7.01 0.08
CA ILE A 546 27.07 -8.26 0.72
C ILE A 546 28.58 -8.38 0.50
N ILE A 547 29.37 -8.28 1.57
CA ILE A 547 30.81 -8.51 1.49
C ILE A 547 31.06 -10.01 1.59
N ILE A 548 31.72 -10.57 0.58
CA ILE A 548 32.11 -11.98 0.61
C ILE A 548 33.53 -12.08 1.13
N GLN A 549 33.70 -12.74 2.27
CA GLN A 549 35.01 -12.93 2.92
C GLN A 549 35.23 -14.40 3.31
N CYS A 550 36.47 -14.74 3.65
CA CYS A 550 36.81 -16.05 4.21
C CYS A 550 36.98 -15.92 5.71
N ASN A 551 36.16 -16.62 6.48
CA ASN A 551 36.34 -16.75 7.92
C ASN A 551 37.34 -17.89 8.20
N GLU A 552 38.32 -17.65 9.07
CA GLU A 552 39.32 -18.66 9.44
C GLU A 552 38.76 -19.85 10.23
N GLY A 553 37.54 -19.74 10.77
CA GLY A 553 36.85 -20.75 11.57
C GLY A 553 37.41 -20.91 12.99
N SER A 554 38.73 -21.01 13.12
CA SER A 554 39.44 -21.06 14.41
C SER A 554 40.66 -20.15 14.42
N ALA A 555 40.60 -19.14 15.28
CA ALA A 555 41.73 -18.26 15.56
C ALA A 555 42.95 -19.06 16.06
N LEU A 556 42.74 -20.07 16.91
CA LEU A 556 43.83 -20.90 17.43
C LEU A 556 44.55 -21.66 16.31
N GLY A 557 43.81 -22.24 15.37
CA GLY A 557 44.39 -22.93 14.22
C GLY A 557 45.18 -22.00 13.31
N PHE A 558 44.60 -20.84 12.98
CA PHE A 558 45.26 -19.79 12.20
C PHE A 558 46.58 -19.31 12.84
N TYR A 559 46.55 -18.96 14.12
CA TYR A 559 47.74 -18.50 14.85
C TYR A 559 48.76 -19.61 15.08
N SER A 560 48.35 -20.88 15.18
CA SER A 560 49.29 -22.01 15.29
C SER A 560 50.14 -22.17 14.02
N VAL A 561 49.53 -22.01 12.84
CA VAL A 561 50.24 -22.03 11.55
C VAL A 561 51.24 -20.88 11.46
N ILE A 562 50.81 -19.65 11.75
CA ILE A 562 51.68 -18.47 11.70
C ILE A 562 52.79 -18.55 12.77
N GLY A 563 52.45 -18.99 13.97
CA GLY A 563 53.39 -19.16 15.08
C GLY A 563 54.50 -20.14 14.76
N TYR A 564 54.19 -21.27 14.12
CA TYR A 564 55.21 -22.23 13.70
C TYR A 564 56.12 -21.69 12.59
N MET A 565 55.56 -20.96 11.61
CA MET A 565 56.36 -20.25 10.60
C MET A 565 57.34 -19.27 11.25
N GLY A 566 56.88 -18.51 12.25
CA GLY A 566 57.71 -17.61 13.04
C GLY A 566 58.81 -18.34 13.84
N LEU A 567 58.48 -19.48 14.46
CA LEU A 567 59.45 -20.32 15.18
C LEU A 567 60.54 -20.86 14.24
N LEU A 568 60.16 -21.39 13.08
CA LEU A 568 61.12 -21.85 12.07
C LEU A 568 62.05 -20.73 11.60
N ALA A 569 61.49 -19.54 11.36
CA ALA A 569 62.29 -18.37 10.97
C ALA A 569 63.26 -17.96 12.09
N ALA A 570 62.82 -17.96 13.35
CA ALA A 570 63.67 -17.64 14.50
C ALA A 570 64.82 -18.64 14.68
N VAL A 571 64.55 -19.95 14.58
CA VAL A 571 65.59 -21.00 14.64
C VAL A 571 66.58 -20.85 13.49
N SER A 572 66.09 -20.58 12.29
CA SER A 572 66.93 -20.34 11.10
C SER A 572 67.83 -19.12 11.29
N PHE A 573 67.29 -18.04 11.85
CA PHE A 573 68.04 -16.83 12.17
C PHE A 573 69.16 -17.08 13.20
N VAL A 574 68.87 -17.79 14.29
CA VAL A 574 69.88 -18.11 15.33
C VAL A 574 71.03 -18.91 14.72
N LEU A 575 70.74 -19.89 13.86
CA LEU A 575 71.76 -20.70 13.21
C LEU A 575 72.56 -19.92 12.16
N ALA A 576 71.91 -19.05 11.39
CA ALA A 576 72.60 -18.14 10.47
C ALA A 576 73.56 -17.20 11.24
N PHE A 577 73.12 -16.65 12.38
CA PHE A 577 73.95 -15.81 13.23
C PHE A 577 75.22 -16.53 13.73
N LEU A 578 75.09 -17.79 14.14
CA LEU A 578 76.23 -18.62 14.55
C LEU A 578 77.17 -18.92 13.36
N ALA A 579 76.61 -19.19 12.18
CA ALA A 579 77.36 -19.48 10.97
C ALA A 579 78.14 -18.27 10.43
N ARG A 580 77.74 -17.03 10.75
CA ARG A 580 78.43 -15.79 10.34
C ARG A 580 79.87 -15.70 10.82
N SER A 581 80.23 -16.40 11.89
CA SER A 581 81.58 -16.39 12.48
C SER A 581 82.58 -17.34 11.81
N LEU A 582 82.17 -18.04 10.74
CA LEU A 582 83.00 -19.03 10.04
C LEU A 582 83.92 -18.38 8.99
N PRO A 583 85.16 -18.85 8.82
CA PRO A 583 86.15 -18.23 7.94
C PRO A 583 85.77 -18.29 6.45
N ASP A 584 86.10 -17.21 5.74
CA ASP A 584 85.64 -16.73 4.41
C ASP A 584 85.86 -17.63 3.17
N SER A 585 85.98 -18.96 3.31
CA SER A 585 86.27 -19.82 2.15
C SER A 585 85.09 -19.97 1.17
N PHE A 586 83.85 -19.62 1.56
CA PHE A 586 82.70 -19.49 0.67
C PHE A 586 81.73 -18.41 1.20
N ASN A 587 81.56 -17.29 0.46
CA ASN A 587 80.68 -16.14 0.80
C ASN A 587 79.19 -16.46 1.02
N GLU A 588 78.78 -17.72 0.93
CA GLU A 588 77.39 -18.17 0.94
C GLU A 588 76.70 -17.99 2.29
N ALA A 589 77.39 -18.21 3.41
CA ALA A 589 76.84 -18.01 4.76
C ALA A 589 76.54 -16.54 5.09
N LYS A 590 77.02 -15.59 4.28
CA LYS A 590 76.74 -14.16 4.42
C LYS A 590 75.47 -13.73 3.68
N TYR A 591 75.07 -14.48 2.64
CA TYR A 591 73.85 -14.23 1.87
C TYR A 591 72.61 -14.94 2.42
N ILE A 592 72.81 -16.02 3.17
CA ILE A 592 71.78 -16.70 3.98
C ILE A 592 71.60 -15.94 5.29
#